data_AF-A0A1M7K0H9-F1
#
_entry.id   AF-A0A1M7K0H9-F1
#
_cell.length_a   1.000
_cell.length_b   1.000
_cell.length_c   1.000
_cell.angle_alpha   90.00
_cell.angle_beta   90.00
_cell.angle_gamma   90.00
#
_symmetry.space_group_name_H-M   'P 1'
#
loop_
_entity.id
_entity.type
_entity.pdbx_description
1 polymer ?
#
loop_
_entity_poly.entity_id
_entity_poly.type
_entity_poly.pdbx_seq_one_letter_code
_entity_poly.pdbx_strand_id
1 'polypeptide(L)'
;MIIKNGMSYSTNYGRAAAYFLGTCAPAPEDEKRLQAFRIITGIYEVIAKDATIIGVKPVNDVSFNPWEQQKGREKEVKIIRDAVAKIASMMKEFFELVESGEVHGEGLLLAEGSVSPKRALAKALEAIGISIEKGDRVMLRMPIGVAEGLKELAAISREDNVHIIDSSMSDAAFLLFSRCVYDTSANWAAVAFDKLLNAQGELINLCSELEKRGFKRIDCRDGKRISLDYVKQHGKQEELKMAWGERSHSGIEVSYEDLRLEPCFIWIRMPMFKKILEHIKEMPEETAKFISGWTKTCDGCRYCIQTDKTGTRPLAAIDINGSKKCPYYPGFSLNWRNLSPELSANILAVLEEVDRILDN
;
A
#
# COMPACT_ATOMS: atom_id res chain seq x y z
N MET A 1 -4.94 8.59 21.58
CA MET A 1 -6.01 7.72 21.07
C MET A 1 -6.41 8.28 19.72
N ILE A 2 -6.07 7.61 18.62
CA ILE A 2 -6.33 8.13 17.28
C ILE A 2 -7.35 7.21 16.65
N ILE A 3 -8.56 7.74 16.48
CA ILE A 3 -9.72 7.05 15.93
C ILE A 3 -9.87 7.52 14.50
N LYS A 4 -9.56 6.65 13.54
CA LYS A 4 -10.01 6.79 12.15
C LYS A 4 -10.57 5.44 11.71
N ASN A 5 -11.67 5.47 10.96
CA ASN A 5 -12.41 4.27 10.51
C ASN A 5 -12.90 3.36 11.65
N GLY A 6 -13.26 3.93 12.80
CA GLY A 6 -13.83 3.19 13.94
C GLY A 6 -12.83 2.38 14.76
N MET A 7 -11.53 2.46 14.48
CA MET A 7 -10.52 1.69 15.19
C MET A 7 -9.59 2.60 16.00
N SER A 8 -9.54 2.34 17.31
CA SER A 8 -8.69 3.04 18.28
C SER A 8 -7.48 2.15 18.57
N TYR A 9 -6.27 2.62 18.22
CA TYR A 9 -5.04 1.88 18.52
C TYR A 9 -4.25 2.60 19.60
N SER A 10 -3.85 1.85 20.62
CA SER A 10 -3.02 2.31 21.72
C SER A 10 -1.56 1.85 21.60
N THR A 11 -1.23 1.02 20.59
CA THR A 11 0.09 0.40 20.42
C THR A 11 0.53 0.36 18.95
N ASN A 12 1.85 0.29 18.71
CA ASN A 12 2.41 0.14 17.36
C ASN A 12 1.97 -1.16 16.66
N TYR A 13 1.79 -2.24 17.43
CA TYR A 13 1.24 -3.49 16.90
C TYR A 13 -0.23 -3.35 16.53
N GLY A 14 -0.99 -2.55 17.27
CA GLY A 14 -2.36 -2.23 16.93
C GLY A 14 -2.45 -1.53 15.57
N ARG A 15 -1.61 -0.51 15.36
CA ARG A 15 -1.50 0.20 14.08
C ARG A 15 -0.93 -0.68 12.96
N ALA A 16 0.00 -1.58 13.25
CA ALA A 16 0.48 -2.55 12.27
C ALA A 16 -0.65 -3.51 11.86
N ALA A 17 -1.46 -4.03 12.80
CA ALA A 17 -2.61 -4.86 12.46
C ALA A 17 -3.67 -4.08 11.66
N ALA A 18 -3.88 -2.80 11.98
CA ALA A 18 -4.71 -1.88 11.21
C ALA A 18 -4.32 -1.81 9.74
N TYR A 19 -3.01 -1.75 9.47
CA TYR A 19 -2.49 -1.73 8.11
C TYR A 19 -2.90 -3.00 7.35
N PHE A 20 -2.68 -4.18 7.94
CA PHE A 20 -3.04 -5.45 7.32
C PHE A 20 -4.55 -5.55 7.08
N LEU A 21 -5.35 -5.22 8.10
CA LEU A 21 -6.81 -5.25 8.01
C LEU A 21 -7.37 -4.26 7.00
N GLY A 22 -6.92 -3.00 7.05
CA GLY A 22 -7.42 -1.93 6.19
C GLY A 22 -7.05 -2.07 4.72
N THR A 23 -6.08 -2.93 4.40
CA THR A 23 -5.68 -3.23 3.03
C THR A 23 -6.18 -4.59 2.55
N CYS A 24 -7.04 -5.29 3.30
CA CYS A 24 -7.67 -6.52 2.81
C CYS A 24 -8.63 -6.24 1.65
N ALA A 25 -8.74 -7.20 0.73
CA ALA A 25 -9.77 -7.21 -0.30
C ALA A 25 -11.19 -7.18 0.31
N PRO A 26 -12.22 -6.80 -0.46
CA PRO A 26 -13.60 -6.90 0.00
C PRO A 26 -13.96 -8.31 0.47
N ALA A 27 -14.81 -8.40 1.50
CA ALA A 27 -15.30 -9.69 1.97
C ALA A 27 -16.02 -10.42 0.82
N PRO A 28 -15.67 -11.69 0.55
CA PRO A 28 -16.31 -12.46 -0.50
C PRO A 28 -17.74 -12.86 -0.11
N GLU A 29 -18.61 -13.07 -1.11
CA GLU A 29 -20.00 -13.51 -0.89
C GLU A 29 -20.12 -15.02 -0.68
N ASP A 30 -19.20 -15.80 -1.24
CA ASP A 30 -19.14 -17.24 -1.07
C ASP A 30 -18.81 -17.61 0.39
N GLU A 31 -19.61 -18.51 0.98
CA GLU A 31 -19.57 -18.79 2.42
C GLU A 31 -18.22 -19.35 2.88
N LYS A 32 -17.62 -20.32 2.16
CA LYS A 32 -16.32 -20.89 2.56
C LYS A 32 -15.21 -19.82 2.48
N ARG A 33 -15.22 -18.99 1.43
CA ARG A 33 -14.27 -17.88 1.29
C ARG A 33 -14.47 -16.83 2.37
N LEU A 34 -15.72 -16.55 2.76
CA LEU A 34 -16.08 -15.60 3.82
C LEU A 34 -15.62 -16.09 5.19
N GLN A 35 -15.75 -17.38 5.47
CA GLN A 35 -15.27 -17.98 6.71
C GLN A 35 -13.73 -17.90 6.80
N ALA A 36 -13.02 -18.23 5.72
CA ALA A 36 -11.57 -18.05 5.66
C ALA A 36 -11.14 -16.57 5.79
N PHE A 37 -11.87 -15.64 5.15
CA PHE A 37 -11.69 -14.21 5.31
C PHE A 37 -11.79 -13.79 6.79
N ARG A 38 -12.83 -14.26 7.50
CA ARG A 38 -13.04 -13.98 8.93
C ARG A 38 -11.92 -14.50 9.82
N ILE A 39 -11.30 -15.63 9.50
CA ILE A 39 -10.13 -16.12 10.23
C ILE A 39 -8.95 -15.16 10.09
N ILE A 40 -8.61 -14.77 8.86
CA ILE A 40 -7.47 -13.88 8.60
C ILE A 40 -7.71 -12.50 9.21
N THR A 41 -8.87 -11.88 8.98
CA THR A 41 -9.18 -10.58 9.57
C THR A 41 -9.32 -10.66 11.08
N GLY A 42 -9.85 -11.76 11.61
CA GLY A 42 -9.93 -12.03 13.04
C GLY A 42 -8.57 -12.03 13.72
N ILE A 43 -7.54 -12.61 13.10
CA ILE A 43 -6.14 -12.53 13.58
C ILE A 43 -5.70 -11.06 13.72
N TYR A 44 -5.98 -10.22 12.71
CA TYR A 44 -5.65 -8.80 12.79
C TYR A 44 -6.44 -8.07 13.85
N GLU A 45 -7.73 -8.35 13.98
CA GLU A 45 -8.59 -7.73 14.99
C GLU A 45 -8.16 -8.06 16.42
N VAL A 46 -7.76 -9.31 16.71
CA VAL A 46 -7.27 -9.67 18.05
C VAL A 46 -5.94 -8.99 18.37
N ILE A 47 -5.02 -8.89 17.41
CA ILE A 47 -3.74 -8.18 17.59
C ILE A 47 -3.97 -6.68 17.73
N ALA A 48 -4.92 -6.13 16.96
CA ALA A 48 -5.33 -4.74 17.01
C ALA A 48 -5.81 -4.33 18.41
N LYS A 49 -6.58 -5.21 19.05
CA LYS A 49 -7.14 -5.01 20.40
C LYS A 49 -6.11 -5.27 21.50
N ASP A 50 -5.36 -6.37 21.41
CA ASP A 50 -4.36 -6.76 22.41
C ASP A 50 -3.17 -7.48 21.78
N ALA A 51 -2.09 -6.74 21.55
CA ALA A 51 -0.85 -7.30 21.01
C ALA A 51 -0.16 -8.27 21.98
N THR A 52 -0.46 -8.26 23.29
CA THR A 52 0.17 -9.20 24.23
C THR A 52 -0.17 -10.66 23.94
N ILE A 53 -1.24 -10.88 23.16
CA ILE A 53 -1.64 -12.18 22.66
C ILE A 53 -0.55 -12.87 21.85
N ILE A 54 0.21 -12.12 21.03
CA ILE A 54 1.34 -12.68 20.27
C ILE A 54 2.66 -12.65 21.08
N GLY A 55 2.58 -12.40 22.40
CA GLY A 55 3.71 -12.42 23.32
C GLY A 55 4.60 -11.18 23.27
N VAL A 56 4.10 -10.07 22.73
CA VAL A 56 4.84 -8.80 22.69
C VAL A 56 4.37 -7.87 23.79
N LYS A 57 5.31 -7.14 24.40
CA LYS A 57 4.93 -6.10 25.36
C LYS A 57 4.29 -4.93 24.62
N PRO A 58 3.22 -4.33 25.16
CA PRO A 58 2.67 -3.12 24.59
C PRO A 58 3.75 -2.04 24.63
N VAL A 59 4.03 -1.45 23.48
CA VAL A 59 4.82 -0.23 23.38
C VAL A 59 3.87 0.86 22.94
N ASN A 60 3.98 2.03 23.58
CA ASN A 60 3.20 3.21 23.20
C ASN A 60 3.30 3.44 21.70
N ASP A 61 2.18 3.74 21.07
CA ASP A 61 2.16 4.08 19.65
C ASP A 61 3.06 5.29 19.38
N VAL A 62 4.00 5.15 18.45
CA VAL A 62 4.90 6.21 18.01
C VAL A 62 4.68 6.39 16.53
N SER A 63 4.26 7.57 16.09
CA SER A 63 4.07 7.88 14.69
C SER A 63 4.77 9.18 14.33
N PHE A 64 4.95 9.39 13.02
CA PHE A 64 5.55 10.59 12.48
C PHE A 64 4.49 11.43 11.79
N ASN A 65 4.47 12.73 12.08
CA ASN A 65 3.79 13.68 11.21
C ASN A 65 4.43 13.67 9.81
N PRO A 66 3.71 14.08 8.77
CA PRO A 66 4.18 14.02 7.38
C PRO A 66 5.52 14.75 7.13
N TRP A 67 5.73 15.88 7.80
CA TRP A 67 6.92 16.72 7.71
C TRP A 67 8.02 16.36 8.72
N GLU A 68 7.77 15.41 9.64
CA GLU A 68 8.78 15.02 10.63
C GLU A 68 9.92 14.23 10.00
N GLN A 69 11.15 14.63 10.36
CA GLN A 69 12.35 13.92 9.99
C GLN A 69 12.53 12.69 10.88
N GLN A 70 12.96 11.57 10.27
CA GLN A 70 13.27 10.32 10.98
C GLN A 70 14.68 10.31 11.58
N LYS A 71 15.56 11.22 11.11
CA LYS A 71 16.94 11.33 11.56
C LYS A 71 16.99 11.66 13.06
N GLY A 72 17.71 10.86 13.84
CA GLY A 72 17.77 10.97 15.31
C GLY A 72 16.63 10.26 16.05
N ARG A 73 15.69 9.62 15.34
CA ARG A 73 14.56 8.83 15.90
C ARG A 73 14.58 7.37 15.42
N GLU A 74 15.77 6.83 15.16
CA GLU A 74 15.97 5.50 14.57
C GLU A 74 15.38 4.37 15.42
N LYS A 75 15.40 4.51 16.76
CA LYS A 75 14.80 3.55 17.68
C LYS A 75 13.29 3.43 17.47
N GLU A 76 12.62 4.55 17.22
CA GLU A 76 11.18 4.60 17.03
C GLU A 76 10.78 4.03 15.67
N VAL A 77 11.52 4.39 14.62
CA VAL A 77 11.38 3.78 13.28
C VAL A 77 11.50 2.25 13.38
N LYS A 78 12.48 1.76 14.15
CA LYS A 78 12.66 0.33 14.38
C LYS A 78 11.45 -0.29 15.09
N ILE A 79 10.93 0.32 16.15
CA ILE A 79 9.75 -0.20 16.87
C ILE A 79 8.55 -0.38 15.95
N ILE A 80 8.28 0.59 15.06
CA ILE A 80 7.14 0.53 14.13
C ILE A 80 7.35 -0.59 13.11
N ARG A 81 8.52 -0.63 12.46
CA ARG A 81 8.84 -1.61 11.42
C ARG A 81 8.95 -3.03 11.96
N ASP A 82 9.46 -3.20 13.18
CA ASP A 82 9.53 -4.51 13.85
C ASP A 82 8.11 -5.07 14.06
N ALA A 83 7.13 -4.24 14.40
CA ALA A 83 5.74 -4.68 14.54
C ALA A 83 5.15 -5.15 13.20
N VAL A 84 5.35 -4.38 12.12
CA VAL A 84 4.92 -4.77 10.76
C VAL A 84 5.59 -6.07 10.32
N ALA A 85 6.90 -6.18 10.49
CA ALA A 85 7.67 -7.37 10.12
C ALA A 85 7.25 -8.61 10.93
N LYS A 86 6.90 -8.44 12.21
CA LYS A 86 6.43 -9.53 13.07
C LYS A 86 5.08 -10.09 12.60
N ILE A 87 4.12 -9.23 12.29
CA ILE A 87 2.82 -9.65 11.75
C ILE A 87 3.03 -10.29 10.37
N ALA A 88 3.86 -9.70 9.51
CA ALA A 88 4.18 -10.27 8.20
C ALA A 88 4.75 -11.69 8.32
N SER A 89 5.76 -11.89 9.17
CA SER A 89 6.38 -13.20 9.39
C SER A 89 5.39 -14.23 9.94
N MET A 90 4.47 -13.82 10.83
CA MET A 90 3.44 -14.70 11.37
C MET A 90 2.43 -15.12 10.30
N MET A 91 2.02 -14.19 9.45
CA MET A 91 1.08 -14.48 8.37
C MET A 91 1.73 -15.29 7.23
N LYS A 92 3.04 -15.12 7.01
CA LYS A 92 3.82 -15.96 6.08
C LYS A 92 3.91 -17.40 6.58
N GLU A 93 4.16 -17.58 7.86
CA GLU A 93 4.07 -18.90 8.49
C GLU A 93 2.67 -19.50 8.34
N PHE A 94 1.60 -18.72 8.54
CA PHE A 94 0.24 -19.23 8.37
C PHE A 94 -0.05 -19.67 6.92
N PHE A 95 0.40 -18.87 5.94
CA PHE A 95 0.31 -19.21 4.53
C PHE A 95 1.02 -20.53 4.21
N GLU A 96 2.27 -20.72 4.67
CA GLU A 96 3.05 -21.95 4.45
C GLU A 96 2.39 -23.19 5.09
N LEU A 97 1.78 -23.03 6.27
CA LEU A 97 1.05 -24.11 6.95
C LEU A 97 -0.23 -24.48 6.21
N VAL A 98 -0.99 -23.50 5.74
CA VAL A 98 -2.19 -23.73 4.92
C VAL A 98 -1.80 -24.39 3.60
N GLU A 99 -0.78 -23.88 2.94
CA GLU A 99 -0.31 -24.40 1.66
C GLU A 99 0.11 -25.87 1.74
N SER A 100 0.90 -26.24 2.76
CA SER A 100 1.37 -27.61 2.94
C SER A 100 0.33 -28.55 3.57
N GLY A 101 -0.68 -28.00 4.25
CA GLY A 101 -1.72 -28.78 4.93
C GLY A 101 -2.75 -29.39 3.96
N GLU A 102 -3.44 -30.41 4.46
CA GLU A 102 -4.53 -31.11 3.76
C GLU A 102 -5.86 -30.76 4.42
N VAL A 103 -6.90 -30.53 3.61
CA VAL A 103 -8.25 -30.37 4.13
C VAL A 103 -8.69 -31.68 4.76
N HIS A 104 -9.16 -31.61 6.00
CA HIS A 104 -9.76 -32.70 6.73
C HIS A 104 -11.17 -32.27 7.19
N GLY A 105 -12.09 -33.21 7.41
CA GLY A 105 -13.48 -32.88 7.77
C GLY A 105 -13.64 -32.06 9.07
N GLU A 106 -12.58 -31.97 9.87
CA GLU A 106 -12.55 -31.23 11.15
C GLU A 106 -11.66 -29.97 11.10
N GLY A 107 -11.04 -29.65 9.95
CA GLY A 107 -10.15 -28.51 9.78
C GLY A 107 -8.98 -28.78 8.84
N LEU A 108 -7.78 -28.35 9.23
CA LEU A 108 -6.57 -28.48 8.42
C LEU A 108 -5.56 -29.42 9.10
N LEU A 109 -5.25 -30.53 8.45
CA LEU A 109 -4.26 -31.49 8.90
C LEU A 109 -2.90 -31.14 8.29
N LEU A 110 -1.94 -30.71 9.10
CA LEU A 110 -0.62 -30.31 8.63
C LEU A 110 0.16 -31.51 8.08
N ALA A 111 1.03 -31.29 7.09
CA ALA A 111 1.84 -32.34 6.49
C ALA A 111 2.74 -33.06 7.52
N GLU A 112 3.12 -34.30 7.22
CA GLU A 112 4.04 -35.06 8.06
C GLU A 112 5.40 -34.37 8.17
N GLY A 113 5.95 -34.26 9.38
CA GLY A 113 7.18 -33.50 9.64
C GLY A 113 7.03 -31.98 9.67
N SER A 114 5.83 -31.43 9.39
CA SER A 114 5.56 -30.00 9.56
C SER A 114 5.66 -29.61 11.03
N VAL A 115 6.30 -28.46 11.27
CA VAL A 115 6.40 -27.90 12.62
C VAL A 115 5.04 -27.35 13.03
N SER A 116 4.64 -27.56 14.29
CA SER A 116 3.45 -26.88 14.85
C SER A 116 3.56 -25.36 14.68
N PRO A 117 2.43 -24.63 14.60
CA PRO A 117 2.45 -23.18 14.59
C PRO A 117 3.28 -22.63 15.75
N LYS A 118 4.14 -21.65 15.48
CA LYS A 118 4.91 -20.95 16.49
C LYS A 118 3.96 -20.24 17.45
N ARG A 119 4.44 -20.04 18.68
CA ARG A 119 3.65 -19.49 19.80
C ARG A 119 2.80 -18.26 19.45
N ALA A 120 3.32 -17.34 18.63
CA ALA A 120 2.59 -16.14 18.24
C ALA A 120 1.36 -16.45 17.38
N LEU A 121 1.54 -17.22 16.30
CA LEU A 121 0.45 -17.65 15.43
C LEU A 121 -0.53 -18.55 16.20
N ALA A 122 -0.01 -19.52 16.97
CA ALA A 122 -0.83 -20.42 17.77
C ALA A 122 -1.80 -19.67 18.68
N LYS A 123 -1.29 -18.70 19.46
CA LYS A 123 -2.13 -17.89 20.36
C LYS A 123 -3.14 -17.03 19.62
N ALA A 124 -2.77 -16.47 18.46
CA ALA A 124 -3.70 -15.68 17.66
C ALA A 124 -4.85 -16.54 17.11
N LEU A 125 -4.54 -17.76 16.64
CA LEU A 125 -5.51 -18.76 16.18
C LEU A 125 -6.43 -19.23 17.31
N GLU A 126 -5.87 -19.59 18.47
CA GLU A 126 -6.65 -19.99 19.66
C GLU A 126 -7.61 -18.90 20.12
N ALA A 127 -7.18 -17.63 20.06
CA ALA A 127 -8.00 -16.49 20.45
C ALA A 127 -9.22 -16.24 19.56
N ILE A 128 -9.18 -16.74 18.33
CA ILE A 128 -10.32 -16.71 17.40
C ILE A 128 -11.04 -18.06 17.31
N GLY A 129 -10.76 -18.97 18.25
CA GLY A 129 -11.48 -20.23 18.39
C GLY A 129 -10.93 -21.40 17.56
N ILE A 130 -9.73 -21.29 16.97
CA ILE A 130 -9.07 -22.40 16.28
C ILE A 130 -8.22 -23.17 17.28
N SER A 131 -8.56 -24.43 17.55
CA SER A 131 -7.77 -25.28 18.45
C SER A 131 -6.66 -26.01 17.68
N ILE A 132 -5.55 -26.25 18.38
CA ILE A 132 -4.35 -26.90 17.82
C ILE A 132 -4.11 -28.19 18.57
N GLU A 133 -4.33 -29.31 17.89
CA GLU A 133 -4.12 -30.64 18.46
C GLU A 133 -2.83 -31.25 17.94
N LYS A 134 -2.03 -31.79 18.85
CA LYS A 134 -0.76 -32.44 18.55
C LYS A 134 -0.94 -33.94 18.70
N GLY A 135 -0.89 -34.66 17.59
CA GLY A 135 -0.74 -36.11 17.53
C GLY A 135 0.46 -36.47 16.66
N ASP A 136 0.35 -37.57 15.92
CA ASP A 136 1.34 -37.98 14.90
C ASP A 136 1.52 -36.88 13.84
N ARG A 137 0.41 -36.20 13.52
CA ARG A 137 0.35 -34.97 12.74
C ARG A 137 -0.36 -33.89 13.57
N VAL A 138 -0.10 -32.64 13.24
CA VAL A 138 -0.75 -31.49 13.90
C VAL A 138 -2.05 -31.17 13.17
N MET A 139 -3.15 -31.06 13.91
CA MET A 139 -4.47 -30.67 13.40
C MET A 139 -4.80 -29.25 13.87
N LEU A 140 -5.15 -28.37 12.93
CA LEU A 140 -5.81 -27.10 13.23
C LEU A 140 -7.32 -27.34 13.09
N ARG A 141 -8.03 -27.47 14.21
CA ARG A 141 -9.49 -27.67 14.16
C ARG A 141 -10.17 -26.36 13.85
N MET A 142 -10.99 -26.36 12.81
CA MET A 142 -11.62 -25.16 12.28
C MET A 142 -13.10 -25.43 12.00
N PRO A 143 -13.97 -24.40 12.04
CA PRO A 143 -15.33 -24.51 11.55
C PRO A 143 -15.38 -25.06 10.11
N ILE A 144 -16.48 -25.74 9.78
CA ILE A 144 -16.71 -26.34 8.46
C ILE A 144 -16.53 -25.28 7.36
N GLY A 145 -15.81 -25.63 6.29
CA GLY A 145 -15.59 -24.76 5.12
C GLY A 145 -14.40 -23.81 5.25
N VAL A 146 -13.87 -23.58 6.46
CA VAL A 146 -12.71 -22.67 6.67
C VAL A 146 -11.46 -23.22 6.00
N ALA A 147 -11.16 -24.50 6.19
CA ALA A 147 -9.94 -25.11 5.65
C ALA A 147 -9.95 -25.11 4.12
N GLU A 148 -11.10 -25.40 3.51
CA GLU A 148 -11.32 -25.32 2.06
C GLU A 148 -11.11 -23.90 1.53
N GLY A 149 -11.73 -22.90 2.17
CA GLY A 149 -11.56 -21.50 1.78
C GLY A 149 -10.11 -21.01 1.90
N LEU A 150 -9.41 -21.38 2.99
CA LEU A 150 -8.00 -21.04 3.18
C LEU A 150 -7.10 -21.72 2.13
N LYS A 151 -7.35 -23.00 1.82
CA LYS A 151 -6.62 -23.72 0.77
C LYS A 151 -6.82 -23.11 -0.60
N GLU A 152 -8.05 -22.74 -0.92
CA GLU A 152 -8.36 -22.05 -2.18
C GLU A 152 -7.65 -20.70 -2.25
N LEU A 153 -7.67 -19.91 -1.18
CA LEU A 153 -6.95 -18.64 -1.12
C LEU A 153 -5.44 -18.82 -1.32
N ALA A 154 -4.84 -19.81 -0.66
CA ALA A 154 -3.42 -20.11 -0.77
C ALA A 154 -3.05 -20.53 -2.21
N ALA A 155 -3.89 -21.34 -2.86
CA ALA A 155 -3.70 -21.74 -4.25
C ALA A 155 -3.76 -20.52 -5.20
N ILE A 156 -4.82 -19.70 -5.11
CA ILE A 156 -4.97 -18.49 -5.93
C ILE A 156 -3.81 -17.53 -5.71
N SER A 157 -3.35 -17.39 -4.47
CA SER A 157 -2.23 -16.51 -4.14
C SER A 157 -0.91 -16.97 -4.78
N ARG A 158 -0.73 -18.28 -5.01
CA ARG A 158 0.46 -18.83 -5.67
C ARG A 158 0.43 -18.72 -7.18
N GLU A 159 -0.74 -18.65 -7.78
CA GLU A 159 -0.84 -18.40 -9.21
C GLU A 159 -0.22 -17.02 -9.49
N ASP A 160 0.79 -16.95 -10.36
CA ASP A 160 1.58 -15.76 -10.73
C ASP A 160 0.74 -14.70 -11.49
N ASN A 161 -0.40 -14.32 -10.93
CA ASN A 161 -1.41 -13.50 -11.58
C ASN A 161 -1.25 -12.00 -11.26
N VAL A 162 -0.15 -11.58 -10.64
CA VAL A 162 0.12 -10.18 -10.31
C VAL A 162 1.37 -9.69 -11.03
N HIS A 163 1.21 -8.62 -11.80
CA HIS A 163 2.30 -7.96 -12.51
C HIS A 163 3.23 -7.24 -11.52
N ILE A 164 4.31 -7.91 -11.11
CA ILE A 164 5.35 -7.35 -10.24
C ILE A 164 6.56 -6.99 -11.11
N ILE A 165 7.11 -5.81 -10.87
CA ILE A 165 8.25 -5.30 -11.65
C ILE A 165 9.55 -5.96 -11.22
N ASP A 166 9.69 -6.31 -9.93
CA ASP A 166 10.83 -7.04 -9.37
C ASP A 166 10.44 -8.47 -8.95
N SER A 167 10.53 -9.41 -9.90
CA SER A 167 10.21 -10.83 -9.68
C SER A 167 11.30 -11.60 -8.91
N SER A 168 12.46 -10.99 -8.67
CA SER A 168 13.62 -11.69 -8.10
C SER A 168 13.48 -12.03 -6.61
N MET A 169 12.47 -11.46 -5.93
CA MET A 169 12.22 -11.56 -4.48
C MET A 169 10.72 -11.59 -4.13
N SER A 170 9.88 -12.21 -4.97
CA SER A 170 8.42 -12.18 -4.81
C SER A 170 7.94 -12.86 -3.50
N ASP A 171 7.68 -12.05 -2.46
CA ASP A 171 6.82 -12.39 -1.31
C ASP A 171 5.32 -12.18 -1.66
N ALA A 172 4.98 -12.06 -2.95
CA ALA A 172 3.66 -11.62 -3.38
C ALA A 172 2.54 -12.60 -3.08
N ALA A 173 2.80 -13.90 -3.21
CA ALA A 173 1.81 -14.92 -2.82
C ALA A 173 1.40 -14.76 -1.36
N PHE A 174 2.38 -14.54 -0.50
CA PHE A 174 2.11 -14.22 0.90
C PHE A 174 1.34 -12.90 1.06
N LEU A 175 1.67 -11.85 0.29
CA LEU A 175 0.95 -10.58 0.34
C LEU A 175 -0.53 -10.75 -0.04
N LEU A 176 -0.84 -11.46 -1.12
CA LEU A 176 -2.21 -11.71 -1.56
C LEU A 176 -2.99 -12.56 -0.54
N PHE A 177 -2.39 -13.62 -0.03
CA PHE A 177 -2.99 -14.45 1.01
C PHE A 177 -3.31 -13.63 2.25
N SER A 178 -2.35 -12.84 2.73
CA SER A 178 -2.54 -11.98 3.92
C SER A 178 -3.47 -10.79 3.69
N ARG A 179 -3.99 -10.59 2.47
CA ARG A 179 -5.03 -9.60 2.14
C ARG A 179 -6.33 -10.22 1.66
N CYS A 180 -6.48 -11.54 1.77
CA CYS A 180 -7.69 -12.27 1.37
C CYS A 180 -8.08 -12.04 -0.10
N VAL A 181 -7.11 -11.95 -1.01
CA VAL A 181 -7.37 -11.70 -2.43
C VAL A 181 -7.77 -13.01 -3.14
N TYR A 182 -9.08 -13.20 -3.36
CA TYR A 182 -9.63 -14.33 -4.12
C TYR A 182 -9.80 -14.06 -5.61
N ASP A 183 -9.79 -12.80 -6.03
CA ASP A 183 -9.88 -12.39 -7.43
C ASP A 183 -8.78 -11.36 -7.72
N THR A 184 -7.72 -11.82 -8.36
CA THR A 184 -6.56 -10.99 -8.74
C THR A 184 -6.87 -10.13 -9.97
N SER A 185 -7.88 -10.48 -10.77
CA SER A 185 -8.31 -9.70 -11.93
C SER A 185 -9.10 -8.45 -11.49
N ALA A 186 -9.91 -8.59 -10.45
CA ALA A 186 -10.61 -7.47 -9.84
C ALA A 186 -9.64 -6.42 -9.27
N ASN A 187 -10.04 -5.15 -9.34
CA ASN A 187 -9.28 -4.05 -8.74
C ASN A 187 -9.57 -3.95 -7.23
N TRP A 188 -9.25 -5.01 -6.49
CA TRP A 188 -9.47 -5.10 -5.05
C TRP A 188 -8.71 -4.00 -4.29
N ALA A 189 -7.52 -3.62 -4.78
CA ALA A 189 -6.68 -2.60 -4.18
C ALA A 189 -7.37 -1.23 -4.21
N ALA A 190 -8.03 -0.86 -5.33
CA ALA A 190 -8.82 0.36 -5.38
C ALA A 190 -9.95 0.35 -4.35
N VAL A 191 -10.67 -0.76 -4.18
CA VAL A 191 -11.75 -0.84 -3.18
C VAL A 191 -11.22 -0.70 -1.75
N ALA A 192 -10.08 -1.32 -1.45
CA ALA A 192 -9.44 -1.22 -0.13
C ALA A 192 -8.96 0.23 0.13
N PHE A 193 -8.24 0.82 -0.82
CA PHE A 193 -7.74 2.17 -0.69
C PHE A 193 -8.82 3.25 -0.74
N ASP A 194 -9.94 3.02 -1.42
CA ASP A 194 -11.08 3.94 -1.45
C ASP A 194 -11.61 4.19 -0.03
N LYS A 195 -11.74 3.11 0.75
CA LYS A 195 -12.12 3.18 2.17
C LYS A 195 -11.06 3.90 3.00
N LEU A 196 -9.77 3.61 2.78
CA LEU A 196 -8.67 4.23 3.52
C LEU A 196 -8.50 5.73 3.24
N LEU A 197 -8.80 6.17 2.00
CA LEU A 197 -8.82 7.56 1.59
C LEU A 197 -10.15 8.26 1.88
N ASN A 198 -11.17 7.56 2.41
CA ASN A 198 -12.51 8.12 2.57
C ASN A 198 -13.03 8.73 1.24
N ALA A 199 -12.86 7.98 0.14
CA ALA A 199 -13.10 8.43 -1.23
C ALA A 199 -14.52 8.12 -1.74
N GLN A 200 -15.28 7.28 -1.05
CA GLN A 200 -16.71 7.02 -1.32
C GLN A 200 -17.00 6.56 -2.76
N GLY A 201 -16.12 5.72 -3.31
CA GLY A 201 -16.17 5.22 -4.68
C GLY A 201 -15.39 6.06 -5.69
N GLU A 202 -14.90 7.25 -5.31
CA GLU A 202 -14.20 8.14 -6.23
C GLU A 202 -12.86 7.55 -6.71
N LEU A 203 -12.16 6.77 -5.87
CA LEU A 203 -10.92 6.13 -6.32
C LEU A 203 -11.22 5.09 -7.40
N ILE A 204 -12.31 4.35 -7.27
CA ILE A 204 -12.73 3.34 -8.24
C ILE A 204 -13.06 4.01 -9.58
N ASN A 205 -13.78 5.12 -9.56
CA ASN A 205 -14.09 5.92 -10.74
C ASN A 205 -12.82 6.44 -11.43
N LEU A 206 -11.91 7.04 -10.65
CA LEU A 206 -10.61 7.53 -11.15
C LEU A 206 -9.82 6.41 -11.83
N CYS A 207 -9.73 5.24 -11.20
CA CYS A 207 -9.04 4.08 -11.76
C CYS A 207 -9.65 3.63 -13.10
N SER A 208 -10.98 3.58 -13.20
CA SER A 208 -11.67 3.24 -14.44
C SER A 208 -11.41 4.26 -15.56
N GLU A 209 -11.39 5.56 -15.25
CA GLU A 209 -11.06 6.60 -16.22
C GLU A 209 -9.60 6.52 -16.70
N LEU A 210 -8.67 6.18 -15.80
CA LEU A 210 -7.27 5.96 -16.16
C LEU A 210 -7.11 4.76 -17.11
N GLU A 211 -7.82 3.67 -16.88
CA GLU A 211 -7.83 2.51 -17.80
C GLU A 211 -8.34 2.87 -19.19
N LYS A 212 -9.45 3.62 -19.27
CA LYS A 212 -10.01 4.12 -20.54
C LYS A 212 -9.01 5.01 -21.31
N ARG A 213 -8.17 5.73 -20.58
CA ARG A 213 -7.09 6.60 -21.13
C ARG A 213 -5.80 5.83 -21.44
N GLY A 214 -5.78 4.51 -21.24
CA GLY A 214 -4.66 3.64 -21.59
C GLY A 214 -3.56 3.54 -20.53
N PHE A 215 -3.81 3.98 -19.30
CA PHE A 215 -2.92 3.74 -18.17
C PHE A 215 -2.96 2.25 -17.78
N LYS A 216 -1.80 1.68 -17.47
CA LYS A 216 -1.67 0.29 -17.03
C LYS A 216 -1.72 0.21 -15.51
N ARG A 217 -2.57 -0.69 -15.00
CA ARG A 217 -2.64 -1.05 -13.57
C ARG A 217 -1.45 -1.90 -13.17
N ILE A 218 -0.83 -1.59 -12.04
CA ILE A 218 0.21 -2.38 -11.39
C ILE A 218 -0.12 -2.44 -9.90
N ASP A 219 -0.31 -3.65 -9.39
CA ASP A 219 -0.57 -3.89 -7.97
C ASP A 219 0.71 -4.38 -7.30
N CYS A 220 0.94 -3.95 -6.06
CA CYS A 220 2.08 -4.42 -5.23
C CYS A 220 3.43 -4.28 -5.95
N ARG A 221 3.71 -3.10 -6.51
CA ARG A 221 4.85 -2.82 -7.41
C ARG A 221 6.18 -3.46 -7.00
N ASP A 222 6.52 -3.42 -5.70
CA ASP A 222 7.80 -3.88 -5.16
C ASP A 222 7.76 -5.29 -4.55
N GLY A 223 6.61 -5.97 -4.61
CA GLY A 223 6.40 -7.30 -4.01
C GLY A 223 6.55 -7.35 -2.49
N LYS A 224 6.67 -6.20 -1.82
CA LYS A 224 6.92 -6.08 -0.37
C LYS A 224 5.81 -5.33 0.36
N ARG A 225 5.11 -4.45 -0.34
CA ARG A 225 4.03 -3.61 0.19
C ARG A 225 2.84 -3.60 -0.74
N ILE A 226 1.66 -3.37 -0.16
CA ILE A 226 0.48 -3.11 -0.97
C ILE A 226 0.58 -1.69 -1.53
N SER A 227 0.55 -1.59 -2.85
CA SER A 227 0.42 -0.34 -3.61
C SER A 227 -0.52 -0.57 -4.78
N LEU A 228 -1.12 0.51 -5.26
CA LEU A 228 -1.89 0.55 -6.50
C LEU A 228 -1.31 1.66 -7.37
N ASP A 229 -0.84 1.28 -8.53
CA ASP A 229 -0.22 2.18 -9.49
C ASP A 229 -1.00 2.14 -10.81
N TYR A 230 -1.29 3.31 -11.36
CA TYR A 230 -1.79 3.44 -12.73
C TYR A 230 -0.79 4.28 -13.49
N VAL A 231 -0.17 3.72 -14.52
CA VAL A 231 0.99 4.34 -15.16
C VAL A 231 0.89 4.36 -16.67
N LYS A 232 1.37 5.45 -17.27
CA LYS A 232 1.62 5.56 -18.70
C LYS A 232 3.08 5.95 -18.90
N GLN A 233 3.76 5.25 -19.79
CA GLN A 233 5.19 5.46 -20.03
C GLN A 233 5.40 6.50 -21.15
N HIS A 234 6.34 7.41 -20.93
CA HIS A 234 6.78 8.42 -21.89
C HIS A 234 8.26 8.24 -22.23
N GLY A 235 8.59 8.39 -23.52
CA GLY A 235 9.96 8.28 -23.99
C GLY A 235 10.56 6.88 -23.81
N LYS A 236 11.76 6.81 -23.22
CA LYS A 236 12.50 5.54 -23.07
C LYS A 236 11.88 4.66 -21.99
N GLN A 237 11.93 3.35 -22.23
CA GLN A 237 11.55 2.35 -21.23
C GLN A 237 12.55 2.38 -20.07
N GLU A 238 12.05 2.76 -18.90
CA GLU A 238 12.76 2.68 -17.63
C GLU A 238 11.93 1.84 -16.66
N GLU A 239 12.57 1.41 -15.57
CA GLU A 239 11.87 0.80 -14.44
C GLU A 239 11.00 1.86 -13.71
N LEU A 240 9.80 1.45 -13.30
CA LEU A 240 8.90 2.30 -12.52
C LEU A 240 9.48 2.58 -11.12
N LYS A 241 9.51 3.86 -10.73
CA LYS A 241 10.01 4.30 -9.42
C LYS A 241 8.86 4.71 -8.51
N MET A 242 9.17 5.07 -7.26
CA MET A 242 8.23 5.81 -6.41
C MET A 242 7.77 7.10 -7.09
N ALA A 243 6.52 7.51 -6.89
CA ALA A 243 5.94 8.68 -7.55
C ALA A 243 6.76 9.97 -7.35
N TRP A 244 7.33 10.15 -6.16
CA TRP A 244 8.16 11.32 -5.86
C TRP A 244 9.49 11.37 -6.65
N GLY A 245 9.95 10.24 -7.17
CA GLY A 245 11.23 10.08 -7.88
C GLY A 245 11.07 9.67 -9.35
N GLU A 246 9.84 9.66 -9.85
CA GLU A 246 9.51 9.20 -11.20
C GLU A 246 10.03 10.15 -12.29
N ARG A 247 10.46 9.58 -13.42
CA ARG A 247 11.12 10.32 -14.50
C ARG A 247 10.56 10.05 -15.88
N SER A 248 9.90 8.91 -16.09
CA SER A 248 9.40 8.47 -17.38
C SER A 248 7.92 8.04 -17.35
N HIS A 249 7.32 7.83 -16.18
CA HIS A 249 5.92 7.39 -16.08
C HIS A 249 5.01 8.49 -15.51
N SER A 250 3.96 8.88 -16.23
CA SER A 250 2.86 9.67 -15.66
C SER A 250 1.85 8.74 -14.99
N GLY A 251 0.94 9.31 -14.19
CA GLY A 251 -0.18 8.59 -13.61
C GLY A 251 -0.30 8.80 -12.10
N ILE A 252 -0.74 7.78 -11.37
CA ILE A 252 -0.91 7.84 -9.92
C ILE A 252 -0.17 6.71 -9.19
N GLU A 253 0.14 6.94 -7.92
CA GLU A 253 0.52 5.92 -6.95
C GLU A 253 -0.38 6.08 -5.73
N VAL A 254 -1.05 5.00 -5.34
CA VAL A 254 -1.73 4.91 -4.04
C VAL A 254 -0.95 3.95 -3.17
N SER A 255 -0.50 4.42 -2.02
CA SER A 255 0.38 3.65 -1.15
C SER A 255 0.12 3.88 0.33
N TYR A 256 0.58 2.94 1.14
CA TYR A 256 0.48 2.99 2.60
C TYR A 256 1.88 3.15 3.23
N GLU A 257 2.08 4.20 4.01
CA GLU A 257 3.30 4.47 4.78
C GLU A 257 3.11 4.15 6.27
N ASP A 258 3.64 3.02 6.71
CA ASP A 258 3.58 2.50 8.09
C ASP A 258 4.09 3.48 9.18
N LEU A 259 5.07 4.31 8.84
CA LEU A 259 5.65 5.27 9.77
C LEU A 259 4.72 6.47 10.06
N ARG A 260 3.77 6.76 9.17
CA ARG A 260 2.93 7.95 9.28
C ARG A 260 1.71 7.72 10.14
N LEU A 261 1.22 8.80 10.72
CA LEU A 261 -0.02 8.76 11.46
C LEU A 261 -1.24 8.59 10.56
N GLU A 262 -1.21 9.28 9.43
CA GLU A 262 -2.20 9.15 8.37
C GLU A 262 -1.50 8.47 7.19
N PRO A 263 -1.59 7.15 7.09
CA PRO A 263 -0.63 6.34 6.34
C PRO A 263 -1.00 6.18 4.87
N CYS A 264 -2.26 6.40 4.48
CA CYS A 264 -2.69 6.25 3.11
C CYS A 264 -2.49 7.55 2.32
N PHE A 265 -1.84 7.44 1.17
CA PHE A 265 -1.59 8.56 0.27
C PHE A 265 -1.97 8.19 -1.16
N ILE A 266 -2.55 9.14 -1.88
CA ILE A 266 -2.59 9.16 -3.34
C ILE A 266 -1.61 10.23 -3.83
N TRP A 267 -0.75 9.86 -4.78
CA TRP A 267 0.26 10.72 -5.39
C TRP A 267 -0.02 10.87 -6.88
N ILE A 268 0.26 12.05 -7.44
CA ILE A 268 0.42 12.20 -8.89
C ILE A 268 1.89 11.96 -9.26
N ARG A 269 2.11 11.12 -10.28
CA ARG A 269 3.39 10.94 -10.95
C ARG A 269 3.53 11.99 -12.04
N MET A 270 4.42 12.96 -11.82
CA MET A 270 4.73 14.02 -12.79
C MET A 270 6.18 13.89 -13.28
N PRO A 271 6.45 13.02 -14.26
CA PRO A 271 7.78 12.88 -14.84
C PRO A 271 8.18 14.17 -15.56
N MET A 272 9.48 14.43 -15.68
CA MET A 272 10.00 15.60 -16.39
C MET A 272 9.38 16.95 -15.95
N PHE A 273 9.06 17.11 -14.67
CA PHE A 273 8.31 18.24 -14.13
C PHE A 273 8.79 19.63 -14.55
N LYS A 274 10.10 19.83 -14.73
CA LYS A 274 10.63 21.09 -15.29
C LYS A 274 10.00 21.42 -16.64
N LYS A 275 9.95 20.45 -17.57
CA LYS A 275 9.33 20.60 -18.91
C LYS A 275 7.85 20.93 -18.75
N ILE A 276 7.15 20.25 -17.85
CA ILE A 276 5.73 20.51 -17.58
C ILE A 276 5.50 21.95 -17.11
N LEU A 277 6.29 22.43 -16.14
CA LEU A 277 6.19 23.81 -15.66
C LEU A 277 6.54 24.86 -16.73
N GLU A 278 7.46 24.55 -17.65
CA GLU A 278 7.79 25.45 -18.78
C GLU A 278 6.59 25.67 -19.72
N HIS A 279 5.68 24.69 -19.82
CA HIS A 279 4.47 24.74 -20.66
C HIS A 279 3.20 25.10 -19.86
N ILE A 280 3.31 25.49 -18.59
CA ILE A 280 2.13 25.68 -17.73
C ILE A 280 1.17 26.77 -18.23
N LYS A 281 1.67 27.73 -19.02
CA LYS A 281 0.87 28.79 -19.64
C LYS A 281 0.01 28.32 -20.82
N GLU A 282 0.31 27.14 -21.35
CA GLU A 282 -0.44 26.51 -22.44
C GLU A 282 -1.58 25.62 -21.92
N MET A 283 -1.58 25.33 -20.61
CA MET A 283 -2.60 24.49 -19.97
C MET A 283 -3.88 25.31 -19.70
N PRO A 284 -5.04 24.64 -19.57
CA PRO A 284 -6.24 25.26 -19.02
C PRO A 284 -5.97 25.96 -17.68
N GLU A 285 -6.59 27.13 -17.47
CA GLU A 285 -6.30 28.01 -16.33
C GLU A 285 -6.41 27.30 -14.98
N GLU A 286 -7.45 26.47 -14.79
CA GLU A 286 -7.68 25.75 -13.54
C GLU A 286 -6.62 24.65 -13.30
N THR A 287 -6.20 23.92 -14.35
CA THR A 287 -5.11 22.94 -14.28
C THR A 287 -3.79 23.62 -13.92
N ALA A 288 -3.49 24.76 -14.56
CA ALA A 288 -2.30 25.55 -14.28
C ALA A 288 -2.29 26.09 -12.83
N LYS A 289 -3.44 26.59 -12.34
CA LYS A 289 -3.61 27.01 -10.95
C LYS A 289 -3.40 25.87 -9.97
N PHE A 290 -3.98 24.70 -10.24
CA PHE A 290 -3.84 23.51 -9.40
C PHE A 290 -2.37 23.11 -9.26
N ILE A 291 -1.66 22.89 -10.38
CA ILE A 291 -0.23 22.52 -10.35
C ILE A 291 0.58 23.60 -9.62
N SER A 292 0.36 24.88 -9.96
CA SER A 292 1.10 26.00 -9.35
C SER A 292 0.86 26.13 -7.85
N GLY A 293 -0.37 25.89 -7.38
CA GLY A 293 -0.75 25.94 -5.98
C GLY A 293 -0.04 24.87 -5.14
N TRP A 294 0.16 23.68 -5.72
CA TRP A 294 0.86 22.57 -5.07
C TRP A 294 2.37 22.57 -5.29
N THR A 295 2.89 23.46 -6.14
CA THR A 295 4.32 23.57 -6.41
C THR A 295 5.01 24.50 -5.41
N LYS A 296 6.09 24.02 -4.77
CA LYS A 296 6.91 24.82 -3.86
C LYS A 296 7.39 26.11 -4.53
N THR A 297 7.11 27.25 -3.88
CA THR A 297 7.71 28.54 -4.22
C THR A 297 9.20 28.52 -3.87
N CYS A 298 10.05 28.96 -4.80
CA CYS A 298 11.49 29.02 -4.61
C CYS A 298 11.84 30.03 -3.51
N ASP A 299 12.43 29.52 -2.44
CA ASP A 299 12.90 30.24 -1.25
C ASP A 299 14.43 30.40 -1.23
N GLY A 300 15.11 30.02 -2.33
CA GLY A 300 16.56 30.07 -2.41
C GLY A 300 17.27 28.97 -1.61
N CYS A 301 16.64 27.83 -1.30
CA CYS A 301 17.26 26.74 -0.51
C CYS A 301 18.53 26.10 -1.12
N ARG A 302 18.86 26.39 -2.39
CA ARG A 302 20.03 25.89 -3.13
C ARG A 302 20.12 24.36 -3.30
N TYR A 303 19.07 23.59 -3.01
CA TYR A 303 19.05 22.13 -3.24
C TYR A 303 19.41 21.75 -4.69
N CYS A 304 18.95 22.53 -5.66
CA CYS A 304 19.26 22.37 -7.08
C CYS A 304 20.74 22.59 -7.43
N ILE A 305 21.48 23.32 -6.59
CA ILE A 305 22.92 23.55 -6.70
C ILE A 305 23.68 22.43 -5.97
N GLN A 306 23.21 22.02 -4.79
CA GLN A 306 23.84 20.94 -4.00
C GLN A 306 23.83 19.59 -4.73
N THR A 307 22.78 19.34 -5.51
CA THR A 307 22.64 18.11 -6.32
C THR A 307 23.44 18.16 -7.62
N ASP A 308 23.98 19.33 -7.98
CA ASP A 308 24.87 19.50 -9.11
C ASP A 308 26.32 19.23 -8.68
N LYS A 309 26.91 18.15 -9.19
CA LYS A 309 28.30 17.77 -8.90
C LYS A 309 29.33 18.79 -9.42
N THR A 310 28.93 19.70 -10.31
CA THR A 310 29.83 20.74 -10.85
C THR A 310 29.87 22.01 -10.01
N GLY A 311 28.86 22.24 -9.16
CA GLY A 311 28.73 23.44 -8.33
C GLY A 311 28.49 24.76 -9.09
N THR A 312 28.26 24.70 -10.41
CA THR A 312 28.16 25.90 -11.28
C THR A 312 26.73 26.22 -11.70
N ARG A 313 25.78 25.30 -11.48
CA ARG A 313 24.39 25.49 -11.89
C ARG A 313 23.76 26.70 -11.17
N PRO A 314 23.07 27.60 -11.89
CA PRO A 314 22.33 28.68 -11.28
C PRO A 314 21.12 28.14 -10.49
N LEU A 315 20.58 28.97 -9.59
CA LEU A 315 19.31 28.67 -8.93
C LEU A 315 18.23 28.43 -9.98
N ALA A 316 17.68 27.20 -9.98
CA ALA A 316 16.57 26.87 -10.87
C ALA A 316 15.25 27.35 -10.29
N ALA A 317 14.59 28.25 -11.01
CA ALA A 317 13.23 28.70 -10.75
C ALA A 317 12.54 29.02 -12.07
N ILE A 318 11.25 28.73 -12.16
CA ILE A 318 10.40 29.07 -13.30
C ILE A 318 9.40 30.12 -12.84
N ASP A 319 9.29 31.23 -13.56
CA ASP A 319 8.30 32.27 -13.26
C ASP A 319 6.92 31.87 -13.79
N ILE A 320 5.97 31.75 -12.87
CA ILE A 320 4.57 31.44 -13.16
C ILE A 320 3.74 32.55 -12.53
N ASN A 321 3.23 33.45 -13.38
CA ASN A 321 2.41 34.60 -12.99
C ASN A 321 3.06 35.45 -11.87
N GLY A 322 4.37 35.72 -11.97
CA GLY A 322 5.12 36.50 -10.99
C GLY A 322 5.54 35.72 -9.74
N SER A 323 5.20 34.44 -9.64
CA SER A 323 5.65 33.54 -8.59
C SER A 323 6.75 32.62 -9.10
N LYS A 324 7.92 32.65 -8.46
CA LYS A 324 9.05 31.77 -8.80
C LYS A 324 8.82 30.36 -8.23
N LYS A 325 8.56 29.38 -9.07
CA LYS A 325 8.31 27.98 -8.69
C LYS A 325 9.54 27.09 -8.86
N CYS A 326 9.69 26.11 -7.97
CA CYS A 326 10.82 25.18 -7.96
C CYS A 326 10.58 23.99 -8.91
N PRO A 327 11.40 23.78 -9.95
CA PRO A 327 11.22 22.67 -10.89
C PRO A 327 11.73 21.31 -10.38
N TYR A 328 12.33 21.26 -9.18
CA TYR A 328 12.91 20.04 -8.59
C TYR A 328 12.14 19.52 -7.37
N TYR A 329 11.02 20.14 -7.01
CA TYR A 329 10.25 19.76 -5.82
C TYR A 329 8.74 19.51 -6.08
N PRO A 330 8.32 18.79 -7.15
CA PRO A 330 6.92 18.39 -7.30
C PRO A 330 6.55 17.18 -6.43
N GLY A 331 7.47 16.23 -6.38
CA GLY A 331 7.17 14.85 -6.02
C GLY A 331 6.76 14.69 -4.57
N PHE A 332 7.10 15.64 -3.70
CA PHE A 332 6.78 15.62 -2.27
C PHE A 332 5.48 16.32 -1.92
N SER A 333 4.92 17.15 -2.81
CA SER A 333 3.77 17.99 -2.50
C SER A 333 2.49 17.58 -3.21
N LEU A 334 2.57 16.86 -4.34
CA LEU A 334 1.40 16.37 -5.06
C LEU A 334 0.90 15.04 -4.49
N ASN A 335 0.49 15.07 -3.23
CA ASN A 335 -0.14 13.95 -2.55
C ASN A 335 -1.24 14.37 -1.59
N TRP A 336 -2.21 13.47 -1.43
CA TRP A 336 -3.38 13.70 -0.59
C TRP A 336 -3.70 12.44 0.21
N ARG A 337 -4.46 12.63 1.29
CA ARG A 337 -4.91 11.56 2.19
C ARG A 337 -6.42 11.34 2.14
N ASN A 338 -7.05 12.07 1.26
CA ASN A 338 -8.43 11.90 0.87
C ASN A 338 -8.54 12.09 -0.63
N LEU A 339 -9.66 11.65 -1.19
CA LEU A 339 -9.98 11.86 -2.58
C LEU A 339 -11.43 12.32 -2.70
N SER A 340 -11.61 13.57 -3.13
CA SER A 340 -12.91 14.12 -3.47
C SER A 340 -13.13 14.07 -4.99
N PRO A 341 -14.39 14.16 -5.48
CA PRO A 341 -14.66 14.27 -6.91
C PRO A 341 -13.91 15.41 -7.60
N GLU A 342 -13.79 16.56 -6.93
CA GLU A 342 -13.02 17.71 -7.43
C GLU A 342 -11.52 17.39 -7.56
N LEU A 343 -10.92 16.75 -6.55
CA LEU A 343 -9.52 16.36 -6.61
C LEU A 343 -9.26 15.31 -7.70
N SER A 344 -10.16 14.33 -7.84
CA SER A 344 -10.10 13.32 -8.89
C SER A 344 -10.15 13.94 -10.29
N ALA A 345 -11.07 14.87 -10.53
CA ALA A 345 -11.15 15.63 -11.78
C ALA A 345 -9.87 16.43 -12.06
N ASN A 346 -9.30 17.08 -11.03
CA ASN A 346 -8.03 17.80 -11.14
C ASN A 346 -6.87 16.84 -11.48
N ILE A 347 -6.80 15.66 -10.85
CA ILE A 347 -5.78 14.64 -11.17
C ILE A 347 -5.88 14.24 -12.65
N LEU A 348 -7.08 13.94 -13.14
CA LEU A 348 -7.30 13.56 -14.55
C LEU A 348 -6.89 14.69 -15.51
N ALA A 349 -7.29 15.92 -15.24
CA ALA A 349 -6.94 17.08 -16.05
C ALA A 349 -5.42 17.34 -16.08
N VAL A 350 -4.74 17.17 -14.95
CA VAL A 350 -3.27 17.26 -14.89
C VAL A 350 -2.65 16.18 -15.75
N LEU A 351 -3.07 14.93 -15.61
CA LEU A 351 -2.49 13.81 -16.35
C LEU A 351 -2.70 13.93 -17.86
N GLU A 352 -3.85 14.46 -18.29
CA GLU A 352 -4.12 14.77 -19.70
C GLU A 352 -3.12 15.77 -20.29
N GLU A 353 -2.85 16.86 -19.56
CA GLU A 353 -1.88 17.86 -20.00
C GLU A 353 -0.44 17.32 -19.95
N VAL A 354 -0.11 16.50 -18.96
CA VAL A 354 1.19 15.83 -18.89
C VAL A 354 1.40 14.94 -20.11
N ASP A 355 0.44 14.11 -20.44
CA ASP A 355 0.49 13.25 -21.62
C ASP A 355 0.63 14.10 -22.90
N ARG A 356 -0.18 15.16 -23.06
CA ARG A 356 -0.09 16.08 -24.19
C ARG A 356 1.30 16.71 -24.33
N ILE A 357 1.94 17.12 -23.23
CA ILE A 357 3.25 17.78 -23.27
C ILE A 357 4.40 16.80 -23.49
N LEU A 358 4.25 15.54 -23.06
CA LEU A 358 5.32 14.54 -23.12
C LEU A 358 5.27 13.64 -24.35
N ASP A 359 4.08 13.45 -24.93
CA ASP A 359 3.87 12.65 -26.14
C ASP A 359 3.97 13.50 -27.44
N ASN A 360 3.98 14.83 -27.30
CA ASN A 360 4.40 15.79 -28.34
C ASN A 360 5.90 16.13 -28.21
#